data_AF-A0A950X0F4-F1
#
_entry.id   AF-A0A950X0F4-F1
#
_cell.length_a   1.000
_cell.length_b   1.000
_cell.length_c   1.000
_cell.angle_alpha   90.00
_cell.angle_beta   90.00
_cell.angle_gamma   90.00
#
_symmetry.space_group_name_H-M   'P 1'
#
loop_
_entity.id
_entity.type
_entity.pdbx_description
1 polymer ?
#
loop_
_entity_poly.entity_id
_entity_poly.type
_entity_poly.pdbx_seq_one_letter_code
_entity_poly.pdbx_strand_id
1 'polypeptide(L)'
;MPLLKEFRDFAMKGSVIDLAIGVIIGAAFGKIVNSLVNNIIMPPIGLLLGRVDFSNLFLNLSGQPAGSLKEATDRGVPVLAYGAFLNTVFEFLIIAFVLFLVIR
;
A
#
# COMPACT_ATOMS: atom_id res chain seq x y z
N MET A 1 -6.42 -25.88 -35.32
CA MET A 1 -7.33 -25.30 -34.31
C MET A 1 -6.79 -23.92 -33.99
N PRO A 2 -7.56 -22.82 -34.16
CA PRO A 2 -7.02 -21.49 -33.97
C PRO A 2 -6.83 -21.24 -32.47
N LEU A 3 -5.59 -20.95 -32.05
CA LEU A 3 -5.18 -20.64 -30.67
C LEU A 3 -6.15 -19.68 -29.95
N LEU A 4 -6.78 -18.78 -30.71
CA LEU A 4 -7.80 -17.84 -30.23
C LEU A 4 -9.08 -18.50 -29.70
N LYS A 5 -9.51 -19.64 -30.28
CA LYS A 5 -10.66 -20.40 -29.75
C LYS A 5 -10.28 -21.10 -28.44
N GLU A 6 -9.11 -21.74 -28.39
CA GLU A 6 -8.62 -22.40 -27.17
C GLU A 6 -8.38 -21.42 -26.03
N PHE A 7 -7.84 -20.23 -26.32
CA PHE A 7 -7.68 -19.16 -25.34
C PHE A 7 -9.03 -18.63 -24.84
N ARG A 8 -10.00 -18.42 -25.74
CA ARG A 8 -11.36 -18.04 -25.35
C ARG A 8 -11.99 -19.12 -24.46
N ASP A 9 -11.90 -20.38 -24.84
CA ASP A 9 -12.50 -21.49 -24.08
C ASP A 9 -11.80 -21.69 -22.72
N PHE A 10 -10.50 -21.40 -22.63
CA PHE A 10 -9.76 -21.35 -21.36
C PHE A 10 -10.18 -20.17 -20.49
N ALA A 11 -10.24 -18.96 -21.06
CA ALA A 11 -10.60 -17.73 -20.36
C ALA A 11 -12.07 -17.71 -19.91
N MET A 12 -12.95 -18.40 -20.64
CA MET A 12 -14.37 -18.55 -20.29
C MET A 12 -14.65 -19.62 -19.23
N LYS A 13 -13.62 -20.32 -18.72
CA LYS A 13 -13.80 -21.20 -17.57
C LYS A 13 -14.21 -20.37 -16.36
N GLY A 14 -15.37 -20.65 -15.78
CA GLY A 14 -15.91 -19.90 -14.63
C GLY A 14 -14.92 -19.76 -13.48
N SER A 15 -14.13 -20.80 -13.19
CA SER A 15 -13.10 -20.74 -12.14
C SER A 15 -11.99 -19.70 -12.39
N VAL A 16 -11.68 -19.37 -13.66
CA VAL A 16 -10.67 -18.36 -14.01
C VAL A 16 -11.28 -16.95 -13.95
N ILE A 17 -12.53 -16.80 -14.39
CA ILE A 17 -13.26 -15.52 -14.34
C ILE A 17 -13.50 -15.10 -12.90
N ASP A 18 -14.00 -16.01 -12.06
CA ASP A 18 -14.29 -15.72 -10.64
C ASP A 18 -13.01 -15.36 -9.87
N LEU A 19 -11.91 -16.06 -10.17
CA LEU A 19 -10.59 -15.74 -9.63
C LEU A 19 -10.12 -14.34 -10.07
N ALA A 20 -10.25 -14.01 -11.35
CA ALA A 20 -9.86 -12.71 -11.87
C ALA A 20 -10.67 -11.57 -11.23
N ILE A 21 -11.98 -11.75 -11.08
CA ILE A 21 -12.86 -10.81 -10.40
C ILE A 21 -12.43 -10.63 -8.93
N GLY A 22 -12.19 -11.72 -8.22
CA GLY A 22 -11.74 -11.69 -6.83
C GLY A 22 -10.43 -10.92 -6.63
N VAL A 23 -9.44 -11.14 -7.51
CA VAL A 23 -8.15 -10.44 -7.47
C VAL A 23 -8.31 -8.95 -7.78
N ILE A 24 -9.10 -8.59 -8.79
CA ILE A 24 -9.32 -7.18 -9.19
C ILE A 24 -10.03 -6.41 -8.06
N ILE A 25 -11.10 -7.00 -7.50
CA ILE A 25 -11.84 -6.39 -6.39
C ILE A 25 -10.96 -6.29 -5.16
N GLY A 26 -10.21 -7.34 -4.82
CA GLY A 26 -9.27 -7.33 -3.69
C GLY A 26 -8.21 -6.23 -3.81
N ALA A 27 -7.62 -6.06 -5.00
CA ALA A 27 -6.64 -5.00 -5.26
C ALA A 27 -7.26 -3.59 -5.18
N ALA A 28 -8.47 -3.41 -5.73
CA ALA A 28 -9.18 -2.13 -5.67
C ALA A 28 -9.59 -1.78 -4.23
N PHE A 29 -10.12 -2.75 -3.48
CA PHE A 29 -10.48 -2.58 -2.08
C PHE A 29 -9.27 -2.24 -1.21
N GLY A 30 -8.14 -2.94 -1.43
CA GLY A 30 -6.87 -2.61 -0.78
C GLY A 30 -6.53 -1.13 -0.93
N LYS A 31 -6.57 -0.57 -2.15
CA LYS A 31 -6.32 0.86 -2.40
C LYS A 31 -7.25 1.80 -1.63
N ILE A 32 -8.53 1.44 -1.48
CA ILE A 32 -9.51 2.25 -0.73
C ILE A 32 -9.11 2.31 0.74
N VAL A 33 -8.82 1.16 1.35
CA VAL A 33 -8.38 1.11 2.75
C VAL A 33 -7.07 1.86 2.91
N ASN A 34 -6.14 1.67 1.99
CA ASN A 34 -4.85 2.33 1.98
C ASN A 34 -4.99 3.88 1.96
N SER A 35 -5.91 4.40 1.15
CA SER A 35 -6.27 5.83 1.12
C SER A 35 -6.89 6.29 2.43
N LEU A 36 -7.79 5.51 3.04
CA LEU A 36 -8.39 5.82 4.33
C LEU A 36 -7.32 5.95 5.43
N VAL A 37 -6.35 5.02 5.47
CA VAL A 37 -5.27 5.07 6.45
C VAL A 37 -4.38 6.28 6.22
N ASN A 38 -3.80 6.41 5.02
CA ASN A 38 -2.79 7.43 4.74
C ASN A 38 -3.36 8.85 4.71
N ASN A 39 -4.56 9.03 4.17
CA ASN A 39 -5.09 10.38 3.92
C ASN A 39 -6.08 10.86 4.99
N ILE A 40 -6.67 9.95 5.79
CA ILE A 40 -7.70 10.32 6.78
C ILE A 40 -7.24 10.02 8.21
N ILE A 41 -6.66 8.85 8.45
CA ILE A 41 -6.28 8.42 9.82
C ILE A 41 -4.90 8.95 10.22
N MET A 42 -3.92 8.89 9.32
CA MET A 42 -2.54 9.29 9.62
C MET A 42 -2.36 10.80 9.86
N PRO A 43 -3.01 11.74 9.13
CA PRO A 43 -2.78 13.17 9.36
C PRO A 43 -3.15 13.65 10.77
N PRO A 44 -4.30 13.26 11.36
CA PRO A 44 -4.60 13.53 12.76
C PRO A 44 -3.58 12.93 13.73
N ILE A 45 -3.12 11.69 13.49
CA ILE A 45 -2.11 11.03 14.33
C ILE A 45 -0.76 11.78 14.25
N GLY A 46 -0.35 12.21 13.05
CA GLY A 46 0.85 13.05 12.84
C GLY A 46 0.77 14.40 13.54
N LEU A 47 -0.42 15.00 13.60
CA LEU A 47 -0.64 16.24 14.33
C LEU A 47 -0.51 16.02 15.84
N LEU A 48 -1.09 14.94 16.38
CA LEU A 48 -1.04 14.61 17.82
C LEU A 48 0.36 14.24 18.31
N LEU A 49 1.18 13.60 17.47
CA LEU A 49 2.54 13.20 17.80
C LEU A 49 3.60 14.30 17.58
N GLY A 50 3.16 15.55 17.40
CA GLY A 50 4.04 16.73 17.38
C GLY A 50 4.28 17.35 16.00
N ARG A 51 3.31 17.27 15.08
CA ARG A 51 3.44 17.69 13.66
C ARG A 51 4.50 16.89 12.90
N VAL A 52 4.60 15.61 13.23
CA VAL A 52 5.53 14.71 12.55
C VAL A 52 4.84 14.21 11.28
N ASP A 53 5.39 14.59 10.12
CA ASP A 53 5.01 13.97 8.85
C ASP A 53 5.69 12.60 8.75
N PHE A 54 4.93 11.55 9.07
CA PHE A 54 5.37 10.16 8.96
C PHE A 54 5.92 9.80 7.57
N SER A 55 5.44 10.47 6.52
CA SER A 55 5.91 10.28 5.15
C SER A 55 7.36 10.77 4.95
N ASN A 56 7.83 11.65 5.83
CA ASN A 56 9.17 12.24 5.82
C ASN A 56 10.03 11.79 7.02
N LEU A 57 9.59 10.78 7.77
CA LEU A 57 10.40 10.16 8.81
C LEU A 57 11.36 9.15 8.20
N PHE A 58 12.61 9.56 8.04
CA PHE A 58 13.70 8.69 7.61
C PHE A 58 14.97 8.96 8.41
N LEU A 59 15.77 7.91 8.57
CA LEU A 59 17.14 8.01 9.07
C LEU A 59 18.08 8.01 7.86
N ASN A 60 18.87 9.06 7.74
CA ASN A 60 19.89 9.13 6.70
C ASN A 60 21.15 8.39 7.15
N LEU A 61 21.59 7.40 6.36
CA LEU A 61 22.74 6.56 6.67
C LEU A 61 24.03 7.03 5.97
N SER A 62 23.96 8.06 5.13
CA SER A 62 25.08 8.53 4.29
C SER A 62 25.92 9.67 4.88
N GLY A 63 25.47 10.27 5.99
CA GLY A 63 26.11 11.45 6.57
C GLY A 63 25.94 12.75 5.78
N GLN A 64 25.33 12.73 4.58
CA GLN A 64 25.01 13.95 3.82
C GLN A 64 23.64 14.46 4.23
N PRO A 65 23.46 15.73 4.64
CA PRO A 65 22.15 16.24 5.00
C PRO A 65 21.16 16.13 3.83
N ALA A 66 19.96 15.65 4.12
CA ALA A 66 18.83 15.59 3.19
C ALA A 66 17.63 16.25 3.87
N GLY A 67 17.02 17.25 3.24
CA GLY A 67 15.89 17.98 3.82
C GLY A 67 14.58 17.21 3.74
N SER A 68 14.48 16.20 2.87
CA SER A 68 13.28 15.37 2.72
C SER A 68 13.60 13.95 2.25
N LEU A 69 12.66 13.04 2.48
CA LEU A 69 12.79 11.64 2.06
C LEU A 69 12.87 11.55 0.53
N LYS A 70 12.12 12.43 -0.15
CA LYS A 70 12.14 12.58 -1.60
C LYS A 70 13.53 13.00 -2.11
N GLU A 71 14.14 14.02 -1.50
CA GLU A 71 15.46 14.50 -1.90
C GLU A 71 16.56 13.46 -1.62
N ALA A 72 16.45 12.69 -0.54
CA ALA A 72 17.38 11.61 -0.26
C ALA A 72 17.24 10.47 -1.30
N THR A 73 16.00 10.10 -1.64
CA THR A 73 15.72 9.05 -2.64
C THR A 73 16.17 9.47 -4.04
N ASP A 74 15.87 10.71 -4.45
CA ASP A 74 16.24 11.25 -5.76
C ASP A 74 17.76 11.37 -5.94
N ARG A 75 18.51 11.54 -4.84
CA ARG A 75 19.98 11.53 -4.83
C ARG A 75 20.59 10.13 -4.69
N GLY A 76 19.78 9.08 -4.63
CA GLY A 76 20.25 7.70 -4.42
C GLY A 76 20.92 7.48 -3.05
N VAL A 77 20.62 8.34 -2.08
CA VAL A 77 21.18 8.25 -0.74
C VAL A 77 20.52 7.09 0.01
N PRO A 78 21.29 6.17 0.62
CA PRO A 78 20.72 5.13 1.45
C PRO A 78 20.02 5.74 2.66
N VAL A 79 18.70 5.55 2.72
CA VAL A 79 17.84 6.01 3.81
C VAL A 79 17.03 4.85 4.40
N LEU A 80 16.85 4.89 5.72
CA LEU A 80 15.94 4.00 6.42
C LEU A 80 14.64 4.76 6.66
N ALA A 81 13.66 4.53 5.79
CA ALA A 81 12.33 5.16 5.81
C ALA A 81 11.39 4.50 6.83
N TYR A 82 11.70 4.62 8.13
CA TYR A 82 10.92 3.95 9.18
C TYR A 82 9.48 4.49 9.28
N GLY A 83 9.22 5.73 8.89
CA GLY A 83 7.87 6.26 8.83
C GLY A 83 7.00 5.56 7.79
N ALA A 84 7.54 5.33 6.59
CA ALA A 84 6.85 4.57 5.56
C ALA A 84 6.57 3.13 6.01
N PHE A 85 7.52 2.50 6.71
CA PHE A 85 7.31 1.17 7.29
C PHE A 85 6.17 1.15 8.32
N LEU A 86 6.15 2.11 9.25
CA LEU A 86 5.06 2.22 10.22
C LEU A 86 3.70 2.43 9.54
N ASN A 87 3.62 3.25 8.49
CA ASN A 87 2.40 3.42 7.71
C ASN A 87 1.91 2.07 7.15
N THR A 88 2.81 1.28 6.57
CA THR A 88 2.46 -0.06 6.05
C THR A 88 1.99 -1.01 7.16
N VAL A 89 2.58 -0.95 8.35
CA VAL A 89 2.13 -1.75 9.50
C VAL A 89 0.72 -1.33 9.92
N PHE A 90 0.43 -0.04 10.03
CA PHE A 90 -0.91 0.44 10.37
C PHE A 90 -1.94 0.08 9.29
N GLU A 91 -1.58 0.24 8.02
CA GLU A 91 -2.40 -0.18 6.89
C GLU A 91 -2.79 -1.66 7.01
N PHE A 92 -1.79 -2.53 7.21
CA PHE A 92 -2.02 -3.96 7.38
C PHE A 92 -2.94 -4.27 8.56
N LEU A 93 -2.71 -3.65 9.73
CA LEU A 93 -3.54 -3.86 10.92
C LEU A 93 -4.99 -3.44 10.68
N ILE A 94 -5.21 -2.32 9.98
CA ILE A 94 -6.55 -1.81 9.67
C ILE A 94 -7.23 -2.70 8.64
N ILE A 95 -6.53 -3.11 7.58
CA ILE A 95 -7.06 -4.07 6.59
C ILE A 95 -7.45 -5.37 7.27
N ALA A 96 -6.56 -5.93 8.10
CA ALA A 96 -6.82 -7.16 8.84
C ALA A 96 -8.04 -7.03 9.78
N PHE A 97 -8.16 -5.89 10.47
CA PHE A 97 -9.30 -5.60 11.34
C PHE A 97 -10.61 -5.48 10.56
N VAL A 98 -10.62 -4.77 9.43
CA VAL A 98 -11.81 -4.64 8.58
C VAL A 98 -12.23 -5.98 8.00
N LEU A 99 -11.28 -6.78 7.49
CA LEU A 99 -11.59 -8.13 6.99
C LEU A 99 -12.14 -9.03 8.10
N PHE A 100 -11.60 -8.94 9.31
CA PHE A 100 -12.13 -9.65 10.47
C PHE A 100 -13.58 -9.26 10.78
N LEU A 101 -13.93 -7.97 10.70
CA LEU A 101 -15.30 -7.50 10.91
C LEU A 101 -16.27 -7.92 9.80
N VAL A 102 -15.81 -8.07 8.56
CA VAL A 102 -16.67 -8.45 7.42
C VAL A 102 -16.94 -9.95 7.37
N ILE A 103 -15.98 -10.78 7.79
CA ILE A 103 -16.10 -12.24 7.79
C ILE A 103 -16.91 -12.74 9.00
N ARG A 104 -16.93 -11.97 10.08
CA ARG A 104 -17.62 -12.31 11.33
C ARG A 104 -19.04 -11.77 11.38
#